data_AF-A0A3D5Y0H3-F1
#
_entry.id   AF-A0A3D5Y0H3-F1
#
_cell.length_a   1.000
_cell.length_b   1.000
_cell.length_c   1.000
_cell.angle_alpha   90.00
_cell.angle_beta   90.00
_cell.angle_gamma   90.00
#
_symmetry.space_group_name_H-M   'P 1'
#
loop_
_entity.id
_entity.type
_entity.pdbx_description
1 polymer ?
#
loop_
_entity_poly.entity_id
_entity_poly.type
_entity_poly.pdbx_seq_one_letter_code
_entity_poly.pdbx_strand_id
1 'polypeptide(L)'
;MALRWIQPDWPAPAHVCALTTERSAERPADPHDGFNFSDDVQDAPANVEANRKTLKETLGLVHPPGWLSQQHGTTILNLDDPCAKSAADGSFTTRDHKVCAVLSADCAPVFLSDRQGSFVALLHVGWRGLAGGVLEAGIATVPSAPRETICWVGPAISQDYFEIGEEVRDQLIGSDLADQAHIAPRGERFLADLPGLILARLKRIGVAYAAASRQCTFADPGRWFSYRRQSQCGRMASLIWMAR
;
A
#
# COMPACT_ATOMS: atom_id res chain seq x y z
N MET A 1 5.30 13.46 20.19
CA MET A 1 4.37 12.92 19.18
C MET A 1 4.29 11.40 19.30
N ALA A 2 3.09 10.82 19.40
CA ALA A 2 2.90 9.37 19.54
C ALA A 2 2.55 8.75 18.18
N LEU A 3 3.18 7.62 17.84
CA LEU A 3 2.88 6.91 16.60
C LEU A 3 1.47 6.29 16.69
N ARG A 4 0.64 6.58 15.68
CA ARG A 4 -0.71 6.03 15.51
C ARG A 4 -0.80 5.24 14.22
N TRP A 5 -1.75 4.32 14.15
CA TRP A 5 -2.00 3.51 12.97
C TRP A 5 -3.44 3.03 12.93
N ILE A 6 -3.85 2.56 11.77
CA ILE A 6 -5.05 1.75 11.59
C ILE A 6 -4.67 0.31 11.27
N GLN A 7 -5.57 -0.62 11.56
CA GLN A 7 -5.40 -2.04 11.24
C GLN A 7 -6.41 -2.47 10.18
N PRO A 8 -6.10 -3.47 9.36
CA PRO A 8 -7.05 -4.05 8.43
C PRO A 8 -8.28 -4.65 9.12
N ASP A 9 -9.46 -4.37 8.57
CA ASP A 9 -10.72 -5.03 8.95
C ASP A 9 -10.98 -6.19 7.98
N TRP A 10 -10.44 -7.36 8.33
CA TRP A 10 -10.39 -8.55 7.47
C TRP A 10 -10.30 -9.84 8.30
N PRO A 11 -10.65 -11.01 7.74
CA PRO A 11 -10.70 -12.27 8.48
C PRO A 11 -9.34 -12.99 8.58
N ALA A 12 -8.22 -12.24 8.64
CA ALA A 12 -6.91 -12.85 8.84
C ALA A 12 -6.76 -13.41 10.26
N PRO A 13 -5.99 -14.50 10.44
CA PRO A 13 -5.78 -15.07 11.75
C PRO A 13 -4.98 -14.13 12.66
N ALA A 14 -5.12 -14.30 13.98
CA ALA A 14 -4.56 -13.38 14.97
C ALA A 14 -3.03 -13.25 14.95
N HIS A 15 -2.32 -14.26 14.42
CA HIS A 15 -0.86 -14.20 14.26
C HIS A 15 -0.41 -13.40 13.03
N VAL A 16 -1.32 -13.05 12.12
CA VAL A 16 -1.03 -12.13 11.02
C VAL A 16 -1.27 -10.71 11.52
N CYS A 17 -0.18 -10.00 11.76
CA CYS A 17 -0.21 -8.60 12.17
C CYS A 17 -0.09 -7.70 10.94
N ALA A 18 -0.95 -6.68 10.85
CA ALA A 18 -0.93 -5.74 9.74
C ALA A 18 -1.39 -4.35 10.19
N LEU A 19 -0.80 -3.29 9.61
CA LEU A 19 -1.20 -1.91 9.89
C LEU A 19 -0.75 -0.92 8.80
N THR A 20 -1.37 0.27 8.81
CA THR A 20 -0.89 1.47 8.11
C THR A 20 -0.72 2.59 9.12
N THR A 21 0.45 3.22 9.16
CA THR A 21 0.76 4.34 10.07
C THR A 21 0.06 5.62 9.64
N GLU A 22 -0.35 6.43 10.62
CA GLU A 22 -0.76 7.81 10.41
C GLU A 22 0.47 8.73 10.49
N ARG A 23 0.46 9.86 9.77
CA ARG A 23 1.52 10.85 9.92
C ARG A 23 1.50 11.52 11.30
N SER A 24 0.33 11.65 11.91
CA SER A 24 0.13 12.28 13.24
C SER A 24 0.64 13.74 13.28
N ALA A 25 0.27 14.55 12.28
CA ALA A 25 0.78 15.91 12.13
C ALA A 25 0.29 16.87 13.24
N GLU A 26 1.19 17.70 13.74
CA GLU A 26 0.91 18.85 14.61
C GLU A 26 0.89 20.16 13.80
N ARG A 27 1.62 20.22 12.68
CA ARG A 27 1.71 21.32 11.72
C ARG A 27 1.47 20.78 10.29
N PRO A 28 0.21 20.52 9.89
CA PRO A 28 -0.11 19.85 8.61
C PRO A 28 0.41 20.55 7.33
N ALA A 29 0.71 21.85 7.40
CA ALA A 29 1.29 22.63 6.30
C ALA A 29 2.77 22.31 6.03
N ASP A 30 3.49 21.82 7.03
CA ASP A 30 4.86 21.32 6.86
C ASP A 30 4.80 19.98 6.11
N PRO A 31 5.55 19.84 4.99
CA PRO A 31 5.51 18.67 4.12
C PRO A 31 5.89 17.35 4.81
N HIS A 32 6.73 17.40 5.84
CA HIS A 32 7.31 16.24 6.49
C HIS A 32 6.88 16.11 7.95
N ASP A 33 6.15 17.09 8.49
CA ASP A 33 5.67 17.06 9.86
C ASP A 33 4.91 15.77 10.18
N GLY A 34 5.21 15.18 11.32
CA GLY A 34 4.77 13.83 11.62
C GLY A 34 5.82 12.75 11.40
N PHE A 35 5.34 11.52 11.19
CA PHE A 35 6.16 10.34 10.94
C PHE A 35 6.34 10.10 9.44
N ASN A 36 7.36 10.72 8.85
CA ASN A 36 7.83 10.36 7.51
C ASN A 36 8.80 9.16 7.56
N PHE A 37 8.56 8.17 6.70
CA PHE A 37 9.38 6.96 6.60
C PHE A 37 10.18 6.83 5.30
N SER A 38 10.11 7.80 4.39
CA SER A 38 10.81 7.77 3.10
C SER A 38 12.06 8.64 3.09
N ASP A 39 13.14 8.09 2.54
CA ASP A 39 14.41 8.80 2.33
C ASP A 39 14.39 9.65 1.04
N ASP A 40 13.46 9.39 0.13
CA ASP A 40 13.45 9.91 -1.25
C ASP A 40 12.57 11.17 -1.43
N VAL A 41 12.16 11.81 -0.33
CA VAL A 41 11.23 12.95 -0.33
C VAL A 41 11.85 14.26 0.16
N GLN A 42 13.17 14.28 0.35
CA GLN A 42 13.94 15.47 0.78
C GLN A 42 13.62 15.94 2.22
N ASP A 43 13.26 15.00 3.09
CA ASP A 43 13.30 15.20 4.54
C ASP A 43 14.75 15.02 5.06
N ALA A 44 15.04 15.49 6.26
CA ALA A 44 16.32 15.28 6.89
C ALA A 44 16.52 13.78 7.18
N PRO A 45 17.64 13.15 6.73
CA PRO A 45 17.86 11.72 6.94
C PRO A 45 17.78 11.28 8.40
N ALA A 46 18.23 12.13 9.34
CA ALA A 46 18.14 11.86 10.77
C ALA A 46 16.69 11.77 11.28
N ASN A 47 15.75 12.53 10.70
CA ASN A 47 14.33 12.43 11.05
C ASN A 47 13.76 11.09 10.59
N VAL A 48 14.06 10.67 9.36
CA VAL A 48 13.58 9.40 8.80
C VAL A 48 14.14 8.22 9.58
N GLU A 49 15.43 8.26 9.92
CA GLU A 49 16.07 7.25 10.77
C GLU A 49 15.42 7.16 12.15
N ALA A 50 15.20 8.31 12.81
CA ALA A 50 14.52 8.37 14.10
C ALA A 50 13.08 7.84 14.04
N ASN A 51 12.35 8.14 12.96
CA ASN A 51 10.99 7.65 12.75
C ASN A 51 10.99 6.12 12.55
N ARG A 52 11.87 5.58 11.71
CA ARG A 52 12.00 4.13 11.49
C ARG A 52 12.42 3.40 12.76
N LYS A 53 13.30 3.98 13.57
CA LYS A 53 13.66 3.46 14.90
C LYS A 53 12.45 3.42 15.83
N THR A 54 11.73 4.54 15.93
CA THR A 54 10.50 4.67 16.74
C THR A 54 9.46 3.63 16.32
N LEU A 55 9.27 3.43 15.03
CA LEU A 55 8.36 2.42 14.48
C LEU A 55 8.74 1.01 14.91
N LYS A 56 10.01 0.63 14.76
CA LYS A 56 10.51 -0.68 15.16
C LYS A 56 10.31 -0.93 16.65
N GLU A 57 10.68 0.04 17.49
CA GLU A 57 10.60 -0.05 18.96
C GLU A 57 9.15 -0.10 19.43
N THR A 58 8.28 0.77 18.89
CA THR A 58 6.86 0.85 19.28
C THR A 58 6.11 -0.44 18.95
N LEU A 59 6.42 -1.06 17.81
CA LEU A 59 5.78 -2.29 17.36
C LEU A 59 6.47 -3.57 17.86
N GLY A 60 7.60 -3.45 18.57
CA GLY A 60 8.36 -4.61 19.04
C GLY A 60 8.87 -5.52 17.93
N LEU A 61 9.19 -4.97 16.75
CA LEU A 61 9.58 -5.78 15.60
C LEU A 61 10.95 -6.44 15.82
N VAL A 62 11.01 -7.77 15.69
CA VAL A 62 12.25 -8.54 15.80
C VAL A 62 13.23 -8.15 14.70
N HIS A 63 12.75 -8.07 13.46
CA HIS A 63 13.52 -7.65 12.30
C HIS A 63 13.08 -6.27 11.80
N PRO A 64 13.99 -5.48 11.22
CA PRO A 64 13.60 -4.24 10.56
C PRO A 64 12.65 -4.53 9.38
N PRO A 65 11.75 -3.60 9.03
CA PRO A 65 10.93 -3.74 7.83
C PRO A 65 11.76 -3.88 6.56
N GLY A 66 11.32 -4.75 5.65
CA GLY A 66 11.91 -4.94 4.33
C GLY A 66 11.57 -3.79 3.40
N TRP A 67 12.23 -2.64 3.59
CA TRP A 67 12.02 -1.43 2.79
C TRP A 67 12.39 -1.68 1.32
N LEU A 68 11.52 -1.22 0.42
CA LEU A 68 11.65 -1.38 -1.02
C LEU A 68 12.07 -0.05 -1.67
N SER A 69 12.81 -0.14 -2.77
CA SER A 69 12.96 0.94 -3.74
C SER A 69 11.80 0.84 -4.74
N GLN A 70 10.67 1.47 -4.39
CA GLN A 70 9.42 1.43 -5.15
C GLN A 70 9.53 2.25 -6.45
N GLN A 71 9.15 1.66 -7.58
CA GLN A 71 9.31 2.25 -8.92
C GLN A 71 7.98 2.37 -9.68
N HIS A 72 6.85 2.14 -9.01
CA HIS A 72 5.52 2.06 -9.60
C HIS A 72 5.40 0.98 -10.69
N GLY A 73 6.20 -0.09 -10.58
CA GLY A 73 6.18 -1.25 -11.45
C GLY A 73 5.38 -2.42 -10.87
N THR A 74 5.76 -3.64 -11.25
CA THR A 74 5.01 -4.88 -10.95
C THR A 74 5.87 -5.96 -10.29
N THR A 75 7.14 -5.68 -10.01
CA THR A 75 8.07 -6.63 -9.40
C THR A 75 7.68 -6.89 -7.94
N ILE A 76 7.57 -8.17 -7.57
CA ILE A 76 7.24 -8.62 -6.22
C ILE A 76 8.45 -9.37 -5.65
N LEU A 77 8.98 -8.87 -4.55
CA LEU A 77 10.19 -9.39 -3.92
C LEU A 77 9.89 -10.53 -2.95
N ASN A 78 10.56 -11.67 -3.11
CA ASN A 78 10.59 -12.69 -2.07
C ASN A 78 11.58 -12.28 -0.96
N LEU A 79 11.09 -11.89 0.22
CA LEU A 79 11.98 -11.53 1.34
C LEU A 79 12.73 -12.75 1.92
N ASP A 80 12.36 -13.97 1.55
CA ASP A 80 13.03 -15.19 1.98
C ASP A 80 14.30 -15.50 1.20
N ASP A 81 14.46 -14.89 0.04
CA ASP A 81 15.68 -14.96 -0.77
C ASP A 81 16.74 -13.98 -0.23
N PRO A 82 17.92 -14.46 0.24
CA PRO A 82 19.00 -13.58 0.71
C PRO A 82 19.65 -12.75 -0.41
N CYS A 83 19.44 -13.10 -1.68
CA CYS A 83 19.97 -12.39 -2.84
C CYS A 83 19.00 -11.35 -3.41
N ALA A 84 17.81 -11.23 -2.82
CA ALA A 84 16.76 -10.31 -3.19
C ALA A 84 17.25 -8.84 -3.25
N LYS A 85 17.02 -8.17 -4.38
CA LYS A 85 17.27 -6.72 -4.54
C LYS A 85 16.03 -5.94 -4.15
N SER A 86 16.21 -4.79 -3.48
CA SER A 86 15.09 -3.98 -2.97
C SER A 86 14.25 -3.28 -4.04
N ALA A 87 14.66 -3.26 -5.32
CA ALA A 87 13.91 -2.64 -6.40
C ALA A 87 12.65 -3.45 -6.75
N ALA A 88 11.52 -3.08 -6.13
CA ALA A 88 10.24 -3.77 -6.24
C ALA A 88 9.10 -2.87 -5.76
N ASP A 89 7.87 -3.20 -6.18
CA ASP A 89 6.64 -2.52 -5.74
C ASP A 89 5.77 -3.43 -4.88
N GLY A 90 6.27 -4.59 -4.49
CA GLY A 90 5.67 -5.39 -3.44
C GLY A 90 6.66 -6.40 -2.90
N SER A 91 6.29 -7.04 -1.80
CA SER A 91 7.07 -8.13 -1.25
C SER A 91 6.18 -9.17 -0.58
N PHE A 92 6.70 -10.38 -0.43
CA PHE A 92 6.07 -11.45 0.35
C PHE A 92 7.09 -12.22 1.17
N THR A 93 6.60 -12.95 2.17
CA THR A 93 7.38 -13.90 2.96
C THR A 93 6.49 -15.00 3.51
N THR A 94 7.10 -16.15 3.75
CA THR A 94 6.54 -17.30 4.48
C THR A 94 7.19 -17.50 5.86
N ARG A 95 8.13 -16.62 6.23
CA ARG A 95 8.87 -16.71 7.48
C ARG A 95 8.26 -15.80 8.55
N ASP A 96 8.21 -16.33 9.76
CA ASP A 96 7.78 -15.57 10.92
C ASP A 96 8.73 -14.40 11.20
N HIS A 97 8.16 -13.33 11.77
CA HIS A 97 8.81 -12.07 12.13
C HIS A 97 9.47 -11.27 11.00
N LYS A 98 9.49 -11.77 9.76
CA LYS A 98 9.84 -10.95 8.60
C LYS A 98 8.68 -10.03 8.25
N VAL A 99 9.02 -8.77 7.95
CA VAL A 99 8.04 -7.69 7.81
C VAL A 99 8.07 -7.16 6.39
N CYS A 100 7.00 -7.38 5.64
CA CYS A 100 6.77 -6.74 4.36
C CYS A 100 6.35 -5.29 4.59
N ALA A 101 6.94 -4.36 3.84
CA ALA A 101 6.71 -2.93 4.00
C ALA A 101 6.55 -2.22 2.66
N VAL A 102 5.59 -1.31 2.58
CA VAL A 102 5.47 -0.35 1.47
C VAL A 102 5.22 1.04 2.02
N LEU A 103 5.76 2.04 1.33
CA LEU A 103 5.58 3.44 1.63
C LEU A 103 4.56 4.05 0.66
N SER A 104 3.65 4.88 1.16
CA SER A 104 2.69 5.54 0.29
C SER A 104 2.29 6.94 0.76
N ALA A 105 1.86 7.74 -0.21
CA ALA A 105 1.05 8.94 -0.03
C ALA A 105 0.13 8.99 -1.27
N ASP A 106 -1.12 8.57 -1.11
CA ASP A 106 -2.17 8.37 -2.13
C ASP A 106 -2.21 7.01 -2.84
N CYS A 107 -1.09 6.40 -3.20
CA CYS A 107 -1.10 5.04 -3.76
C CYS A 107 -1.59 4.02 -2.72
N ALA A 108 -2.31 2.99 -3.17
CA ALA A 108 -2.96 2.06 -2.27
C ALA A 108 -2.01 0.95 -1.80
N PRO A 109 -1.84 0.74 -0.48
CA PRO A 109 -1.19 -0.45 0.03
C PRO A 109 -2.19 -1.63 -0.01
N VAL A 110 -1.81 -2.75 -0.61
CA VAL A 110 -2.65 -3.95 -0.76
C VAL A 110 -2.04 -5.10 0.02
N PHE A 111 -2.70 -5.48 1.10
CA PHE A 111 -2.29 -6.51 2.04
C PHE A 111 -2.86 -7.85 1.60
N LEU A 112 -2.03 -8.89 1.57
CA LEU A 112 -2.43 -10.24 1.19
C LEU A 112 -1.97 -11.25 2.24
N SER A 113 -2.82 -12.25 2.48
CA SER A 113 -2.51 -13.47 3.21
C SER A 113 -3.47 -14.56 2.76
N ASP A 114 -3.35 -15.78 3.30
CA ASP A 114 -4.43 -16.77 3.22
C ASP A 114 -5.20 -16.84 4.54
N ARG A 115 -6.28 -17.63 4.58
CA ARG A 115 -7.06 -17.83 5.81
C ARG A 115 -6.29 -18.53 6.93
N GLN A 116 -5.17 -19.18 6.61
CA GLN A 116 -4.33 -19.89 7.58
C GLN A 116 -3.19 -19.00 8.10
N GLY A 117 -2.95 -17.84 7.48
CA GLY A 117 -1.77 -17.02 7.72
C GLY A 117 -0.48 -17.80 7.47
N SER A 118 -0.39 -18.53 6.36
CA SER A 118 0.81 -19.29 5.97
C SER A 118 1.85 -18.41 5.24
N PHE A 119 1.40 -17.32 4.64
CA PHE A 119 2.23 -16.29 4.04
C PHE A 119 1.64 -14.90 4.31
N VAL A 120 2.47 -13.89 4.14
CA VAL A 120 2.01 -12.50 4.05
C VAL A 120 2.66 -11.82 2.85
N ALA A 121 1.93 -10.92 2.21
CA ALA A 121 2.46 -10.05 1.17
C ALA A 121 1.87 -8.65 1.26
N LEU A 122 2.62 -7.67 0.74
CA LEU A 122 2.21 -6.28 0.70
C LEU A 122 2.63 -5.66 -0.62
N LEU A 123 1.68 -5.06 -1.33
CA LEU A 123 1.88 -4.44 -2.63
C LEU A 123 1.63 -2.94 -2.54
N HIS A 124 2.44 -2.16 -3.24
CA HIS A 124 2.26 -0.75 -3.52
C HIS A 124 1.54 -0.60 -4.85
N VAL A 125 0.29 -0.16 -4.81
CA VAL A 125 -0.59 -0.13 -5.98
C VAL A 125 -0.97 1.31 -6.30
N GLY A 126 -0.09 1.96 -7.07
CA GLY A 126 -0.42 3.16 -7.83
C GLY A 126 -1.05 2.82 -9.19
N TRP A 127 -1.53 3.82 -9.91
CA TRP A 127 -2.21 3.59 -11.20
C TRP A 127 -1.34 2.90 -12.26
N ARG A 128 -0.02 3.20 -12.28
CA ARG A 128 0.93 2.55 -13.23
C ARG A 128 1.11 1.07 -12.92
N GLY A 129 1.36 0.73 -11.66
CA GLY A 129 1.47 -0.66 -11.22
C GLY A 129 0.17 -1.41 -11.44
N LEU A 130 -0.98 -0.77 -11.16
CA LEU A 130 -2.30 -1.34 -11.43
C LEU A 130 -2.48 -1.64 -12.92
N ALA A 131 -2.28 -0.66 -13.81
CA ALA A 131 -2.37 -0.84 -15.26
C ALA A 131 -1.38 -1.90 -15.77
N GLY A 132 -0.18 -1.96 -15.18
CA GLY A 132 0.87 -2.94 -15.53
C GLY A 132 0.63 -4.36 -15.02
N GLY A 133 -0.34 -4.57 -14.12
CA GLY A 133 -0.69 -5.89 -13.61
C GLY A 133 0.02 -6.29 -12.30
N VAL A 134 0.29 -5.35 -11.39
CA VAL A 134 0.94 -5.63 -10.09
C VAL A 134 0.11 -6.58 -9.21
N LEU A 135 -1.23 -6.55 -9.34
CA LEU A 135 -2.11 -7.43 -8.57
C LEU A 135 -1.98 -8.88 -9.04
N GLU A 136 -1.98 -9.07 -10.35
CA GLU A 136 -1.79 -10.35 -11.03
C GLU A 136 -0.40 -10.92 -10.70
N ALA A 137 0.64 -10.09 -10.77
CA ALA A 137 2.00 -10.47 -10.38
C ALA A 137 2.08 -10.86 -8.88
N GLY A 138 1.43 -10.09 -8.00
CA GLY A 138 1.32 -10.38 -6.58
C GLY A 138 0.68 -11.74 -6.29
N ILE A 139 -0.49 -11.98 -6.85
CA ILE A 139 -1.23 -13.23 -6.65
C ILE A 139 -0.51 -14.43 -7.28
N ALA A 140 0.14 -14.26 -8.43
CA ALA A 140 0.90 -15.34 -9.06
C ALA A 140 2.17 -15.73 -8.31
N THR A 141 2.74 -14.82 -7.51
CA THR A 141 4.03 -15.04 -6.82
C THR A 141 3.85 -15.68 -5.44
N VAL A 142 2.73 -15.42 -4.76
CA VAL A 142 2.50 -15.94 -3.41
C VAL A 142 2.17 -17.44 -3.43
N PRO A 143 2.54 -18.21 -2.39
CA PRO A 143 2.37 -19.66 -2.36
C PRO A 143 0.94 -20.08 -1.96
N SER A 144 -0.07 -19.45 -2.54
CA SER A 144 -1.49 -19.69 -2.23
C SER A 144 -2.33 -19.58 -3.49
N ALA A 145 -3.38 -20.41 -3.58
CA ALA A 145 -4.36 -20.28 -4.65
C ALA A 145 -5.16 -18.97 -4.46
N PRO A 146 -5.57 -18.27 -5.54
CA PRO A 146 -6.38 -17.06 -5.42
C PRO A 146 -7.62 -17.24 -4.53
N ARG A 147 -8.32 -18.38 -4.69
CA ARG A 147 -9.52 -18.75 -3.92
C ARG A 147 -9.29 -18.99 -2.42
N GLU A 148 -8.05 -19.03 -1.96
CA GLU A 148 -7.65 -19.15 -0.55
C GLU A 148 -7.09 -17.83 0.00
N THR A 149 -6.68 -16.93 -0.89
CA THR A 149 -6.13 -15.63 -0.58
C THR A 149 -7.23 -14.67 -0.10
N ILE A 150 -6.91 -13.92 0.95
CA ILE A 150 -7.69 -12.81 1.50
C ILE A 150 -6.89 -11.52 1.33
N CYS A 151 -7.60 -10.42 1.14
CA CYS A 151 -7.01 -9.14 0.82
C CYS A 151 -7.66 -8.00 1.60
N TRP A 152 -6.86 -7.01 1.98
CA TRP A 152 -7.33 -5.71 2.43
C TRP A 152 -6.58 -4.58 1.73
N VAL A 153 -7.31 -3.59 1.23
CA VAL A 153 -6.76 -2.39 0.60
C VAL A 153 -6.75 -1.26 1.64
N GLY A 154 -5.58 -0.72 1.96
CA GLY A 154 -5.45 0.32 2.97
C GLY A 154 -5.82 1.73 2.50
N PRO A 155 -5.46 2.76 3.28
CA PRO A 155 -5.73 4.16 2.93
C PRO A 155 -5.11 4.53 1.60
N ALA A 156 -5.91 5.15 0.74
CA ALA A 156 -5.51 5.63 -0.57
C ALA A 156 -6.26 6.93 -0.90
N ILE A 157 -5.92 7.55 -2.02
CA ILE A 157 -6.74 8.65 -2.52
C ILE A 157 -8.10 8.13 -3.00
N SER A 158 -9.19 8.76 -2.55
CA SER A 158 -10.55 8.40 -2.97
C SER A 158 -10.89 8.99 -4.34
N GLN A 159 -11.93 8.44 -4.98
CA GLN A 159 -12.41 8.88 -6.28
C GLN A 159 -12.68 10.39 -6.36
N ASP A 160 -13.25 10.99 -5.31
CA ASP A 160 -13.57 12.43 -5.26
C ASP A 160 -12.36 13.34 -5.52
N TYR A 161 -11.15 12.85 -5.25
CA TYR A 161 -9.90 13.60 -5.34
C TYR A 161 -8.91 13.04 -6.35
N PHE A 162 -9.11 11.81 -6.84
CA PHE A 162 -8.21 11.19 -7.80
C PHE A 162 -8.55 11.54 -9.25
N GLU A 163 -8.34 12.81 -9.59
CA GLU A 163 -8.50 13.29 -10.96
C GLU A 163 -7.37 12.78 -11.86
N ILE A 164 -7.71 12.26 -13.04
CA ILE A 164 -6.79 11.73 -14.04
C ILE A 164 -7.13 12.26 -15.44
N GLY A 165 -6.15 12.24 -16.34
CA GLY A 165 -6.35 12.55 -17.76
C GLY A 165 -6.78 11.33 -18.58
N GLU A 166 -7.10 11.57 -19.86
CA GLU A 166 -7.50 10.52 -20.81
C GLU A 166 -6.46 9.41 -20.98
N GLU A 167 -5.17 9.76 -21.04
CA GLU A 167 -4.08 8.77 -21.16
C GLU A 167 -4.11 7.73 -20.02
N VAL A 168 -4.31 8.20 -18.78
CA VAL A 168 -4.35 7.32 -17.61
C VAL A 168 -5.64 6.50 -17.60
N ARG A 169 -6.77 7.08 -18.02
CA ARG A 169 -8.03 6.34 -18.20
C ARG A 169 -7.81 5.17 -19.15
N ASP A 170 -7.25 5.45 -20.32
CA ASP A 170 -7.06 4.46 -21.39
C ASP A 170 -6.12 3.34 -20.97
N GLN A 171 -5.05 3.64 -20.22
CA GLN A 171 -4.17 2.62 -19.66
C GLN A 171 -4.88 1.75 -18.60
N LEU A 172 -5.73 2.35 -17.76
CA LEU A 172 -6.47 1.61 -16.73
C LEU A 172 -7.53 0.67 -17.34
N ILE A 173 -8.25 1.11 -18.37
CA ILE A 173 -9.28 0.27 -19.02
C ILE A 173 -8.72 -0.64 -20.11
N GLY A 174 -7.48 -0.43 -20.55
CA GLY A 174 -6.87 -1.13 -21.68
C GLY A 174 -6.79 -2.65 -21.49
N SER A 175 -6.64 -3.12 -20.25
CA SER A 175 -6.66 -4.56 -19.94
C SER A 175 -8.06 -5.16 -19.88
N ASP A 176 -9.06 -4.38 -19.46
CA ASP A 176 -10.45 -4.82 -19.34
C ASP A 176 -11.39 -3.60 -19.31
N LEU A 177 -12.32 -3.53 -20.27
CA LEU A 177 -13.30 -2.45 -20.38
C LEU A 177 -14.24 -2.36 -19.17
N ALA A 178 -14.42 -3.44 -18.40
CA ALA A 178 -15.21 -3.40 -17.18
C ALA A 178 -14.65 -2.42 -16.13
N ASP A 179 -13.36 -2.07 -16.20
CA ASP A 179 -12.75 -1.06 -15.31
C ASP A 179 -13.30 0.35 -15.54
N GLN A 180 -13.94 0.60 -16.69
CA GLN A 180 -14.62 1.86 -16.97
C GLN A 180 -15.72 2.18 -15.93
N ALA A 181 -16.32 1.16 -15.30
CA ALA A 181 -17.33 1.35 -14.25
C ALA A 181 -16.78 2.10 -13.02
N HIS A 182 -15.46 2.13 -12.84
CA HIS A 182 -14.77 2.80 -11.73
C HIS A 182 -14.15 4.14 -12.13
N ILE A 183 -14.50 4.68 -13.30
CA ILE A 183 -13.98 5.95 -13.80
C ILE A 183 -15.14 6.85 -14.19
N ALA A 184 -15.34 7.94 -13.45
CA ALA A 184 -16.42 8.90 -13.68
C ALA A 184 -15.91 10.12 -14.47
N PRO A 185 -16.68 10.65 -15.44
CA PRO A 185 -16.30 11.88 -16.15
C PRO A 185 -16.37 13.11 -15.23
N ARG A 186 -15.45 14.06 -15.42
CA ARG A 186 -15.40 15.36 -14.74
C ARG A 186 -14.89 16.43 -15.70
N GLY A 187 -15.81 17.07 -16.43
CA GLY A 187 -15.45 18.00 -17.50
C GLY A 187 -14.62 17.28 -18.57
N GLU A 188 -13.43 17.82 -18.88
CA GLU A 188 -12.47 17.23 -19.83
C GLU A 188 -11.57 16.15 -19.18
N ARG A 189 -11.74 15.88 -17.88
CA ARG A 189 -10.96 14.92 -17.10
C ARG A 189 -11.84 13.82 -16.52
N PHE A 190 -11.25 12.95 -15.71
CA PHE A 190 -11.93 11.83 -15.08
C PHE A 190 -11.58 11.73 -13.60
N LEU A 191 -12.47 11.12 -12.81
CA LEU A 191 -12.25 10.72 -11.43
C LEU A 191 -12.19 9.20 -11.35
N ALA A 192 -11.02 8.66 -11.00
CA ALA A 192 -10.82 7.22 -10.89
C ALA A 192 -10.98 6.73 -9.44
N ASP A 193 -11.77 5.68 -9.25
CA ASP A 193 -11.88 4.96 -7.99
C ASP A 193 -10.78 3.91 -7.89
N LEU A 194 -9.60 4.31 -7.41
CA LEU A 194 -8.45 3.41 -7.28
C LEU A 194 -8.74 2.20 -6.38
N PRO A 195 -9.30 2.34 -5.15
CA PRO A 195 -9.71 1.19 -4.35
C PRO A 195 -10.73 0.29 -5.07
N GLY A 196 -11.74 0.88 -5.72
CA GLY A 196 -12.74 0.11 -6.47
C GLY A 196 -12.16 -0.70 -7.62
N LEU A 197 -11.25 -0.11 -8.41
CA LEU A 197 -10.52 -0.81 -9.47
C LEU A 197 -9.73 -2.00 -8.92
N ILE A 198 -9.04 -1.81 -7.79
CA ILE A 198 -8.28 -2.88 -7.13
C ILE A 198 -9.21 -4.02 -6.70
N LEU A 199 -10.32 -3.70 -6.03
CA LEU A 199 -11.30 -4.71 -5.59
C LEU A 199 -11.92 -5.47 -6.78
N ALA A 200 -12.27 -4.76 -7.86
CA ALA A 200 -12.82 -5.37 -9.07
C ALA A 200 -11.82 -6.35 -9.72
N ARG A 201 -10.55 -5.95 -9.84
CA ARG A 201 -9.49 -6.81 -10.38
C ARG A 201 -9.22 -8.03 -9.50
N LEU A 202 -9.10 -7.86 -8.19
CA LEU A 202 -8.92 -8.98 -7.26
C LEU A 202 -10.08 -9.99 -7.35
N LYS A 203 -11.32 -9.50 -7.48
CA LYS A 203 -12.50 -10.34 -7.68
C LYS A 203 -12.40 -11.14 -8.98
N ARG A 204 -11.97 -10.53 -10.09
CA ARG A 204 -11.76 -11.24 -11.38
C ARG A 204 -10.63 -12.26 -11.31
N ILE A 205 -9.55 -11.97 -10.60
CA ILE A 205 -8.45 -12.91 -10.34
C ILE A 205 -8.93 -14.13 -9.51
N GLY A 206 -10.05 -13.99 -8.79
CA GLY A 206 -10.64 -15.06 -7.99
C GLY A 206 -10.21 -15.05 -6.53
N VAL A 207 -9.79 -13.89 -6.01
CA VAL A 207 -9.46 -13.70 -4.59
C VAL A 207 -10.70 -13.96 -3.72
N ALA A 208 -10.55 -14.76 -2.67
CA ALA A 208 -11.67 -15.25 -1.85
C ALA A 208 -12.41 -14.14 -1.09
N TYR A 209 -11.65 -13.16 -0.60
CA TYR A 209 -12.14 -12.02 0.15
C TYR A 209 -11.28 -10.81 -0.17
N ALA A 210 -11.92 -9.69 -0.52
CA ALA A 210 -11.24 -8.41 -0.67
C ALA A 210 -12.13 -7.30 -0.11
N ALA A 211 -11.56 -6.47 0.76
CA ALA A 211 -12.21 -5.28 1.29
C ALA A 211 -11.24 -4.09 1.23
N ALA A 212 -11.77 -2.88 1.30
CA ALA A 212 -10.99 -1.65 1.31
C ALA A 212 -11.29 -0.81 2.55
N SER A 213 -10.28 -0.07 2.99
CA SER A 213 -10.46 1.00 3.96
C SER A 213 -11.39 2.08 3.40
N ARG A 214 -12.10 2.78 4.28
CA ARG A 214 -12.92 3.96 3.90
C ARG A 214 -12.14 5.27 4.05
N GLN A 215 -10.81 5.21 4.20
CA GLN A 215 -9.96 6.36 4.50
C GLN A 215 -9.44 6.99 3.22
N CYS A 216 -9.61 8.31 3.08
CA CYS A 216 -9.03 9.08 1.98
C CYS A 216 -7.79 9.84 2.47
N THR A 217 -6.63 9.57 1.85
CA THR A 217 -5.36 10.23 2.20
C THR A 217 -5.37 11.73 1.89
N PHE A 218 -6.11 12.14 0.86
CA PHE A 218 -6.24 13.55 0.49
C PHE A 218 -7.12 14.33 1.48
N ALA A 219 -8.22 13.73 1.95
CA ALA A 219 -9.27 14.42 2.70
C ALA A 219 -8.88 14.82 4.13
N ASP A 220 -7.96 14.08 4.77
CA ASP A 220 -7.53 14.35 6.15
C ASP A 220 -6.01 14.67 6.19
N PRO A 221 -5.63 15.96 6.12
CA PRO A 221 -4.23 16.37 6.11
C PRO A 221 -3.51 16.18 7.45
N GLY A 222 -4.24 15.98 8.56
CA GLY A 222 -3.67 15.73 9.88
C GLY A 222 -3.25 14.28 10.06
N ARG A 223 -4.04 13.35 9.52
CA ARG A 223 -3.80 11.90 9.65
C ARG A 223 -2.93 11.32 8.53
N TRP A 224 -2.98 11.88 7.32
CA TRP A 224 -2.33 11.26 6.15
C TRP A 224 -1.46 12.25 5.37
N PHE A 225 -0.31 11.78 4.88
CA PHE A 225 0.37 12.43 3.76
C PHE A 225 -0.41 12.19 2.47
N SER A 226 -0.36 13.15 1.55
CA SER A 226 -0.97 13.05 0.22
C SER A 226 -0.12 13.81 -0.78
N TYR A 227 0.43 13.10 -1.76
CA TYR A 227 1.22 13.66 -2.83
C TYR A 227 0.39 14.60 -3.72
N ARG A 228 -0.87 14.24 -3.96
CA ARG A 228 -1.83 15.04 -4.73
C ARG A 228 -2.11 16.38 -4.04
N ARG A 229 -2.16 16.40 -2.72
CA ARG A 229 -2.33 17.63 -1.94
C ARG A 229 -1.04 18.44 -1.87
N GLN A 230 0.09 17.77 -1.68
CA GLN A 230 1.40 18.39 -1.53
C GLN A 230 2.47 17.46 -2.13
N SER A 231 3.02 17.85 -3.28
CA SER A 231 3.92 17.00 -4.08
C SER A 231 5.22 16.63 -3.36
N GLN A 232 5.76 17.54 -2.55
CA GLN A 232 6.88 17.28 -1.67
C GLN A 232 6.29 17.02 -0.29
N CYS A 233 6.01 15.77 0.06
CA CYS A 233 5.55 15.40 1.39
C CYS A 233 6.11 14.05 1.82
N GLY A 234 5.94 13.71 3.10
CA GLY A 234 6.34 12.43 3.66
C GLY A 234 5.58 11.22 3.10
N ARG A 235 5.94 10.03 3.57
CA ARG A 235 5.22 8.78 3.26
C ARG A 235 4.81 8.06 4.54
N MET A 236 3.56 7.59 4.57
CA MET A 236 3.12 6.61 5.55
C MET A 236 3.80 5.27 5.28
N ALA A 237 3.88 4.41 6.30
CA ALA A 237 4.33 3.03 6.18
C ALA A 237 3.14 2.09 6.37
N SER A 238 2.99 1.14 5.46
CA SER A 238 2.14 -0.03 5.64
C SER A 238 3.02 -1.24 5.88
N LEU A 239 2.61 -2.11 6.81
CA LEU A 239 3.40 -3.23 7.31
C LEU A 239 2.53 -4.47 7.48
N ILE A 240 3.06 -5.63 7.14
CA ILE A 240 2.45 -6.93 7.44
C ILE A 240 3.52 -7.97 7.80
N TRP A 241 3.25 -8.78 8.81
CA TRP A 241 4.14 -9.84 9.28
C TRP A 241 3.37 -10.95 10.01
N MET A 242 4.03 -12.09 10.20
CA MET A 242 3.53 -13.18 11.04
C MET A 242 4.25 -13.15 12.40
N ALA A 243 3.52 -13.21 13.51
CA ALA A 243 4.02 -13.08 14.88
C ALA A 243 3.94 -14.39 15.67
N ARG A 244 4.35 -15.51 15.05
CA ARG A 244 4.45 -16.82 15.70
C ARG A 244 5.82 -17.04 16.31
#